data_AF-A0A238WCH7-F1
#
_entry.id   AF-A0A238WCH7-F1
#
_cell.length_a   1.000
_cell.length_b   1.000
_cell.length_c   1.000
_cell.angle_alpha   90.00
_cell.angle_beta   90.00
_cell.angle_gamma   90.00
#
_symmetry.space_group_name_H-M   'P 1'
#
loop_
_entity.id
_entity.type
_entity.pdbx_description
1 polymer ?
#
loop_
_entity_poly.entity_id
_entity_poly.type
_entity_poly.pdbx_seq_one_letter_code
_entity_poly.pdbx_strand_id
1 'polypeptide(L)'
;MNPGNTWVNALIGAVITIGLSFTGFSPLLGGGLAGYLQAESPKRGATVGALSGVIAAIPLFMIMVLGFWLFVGVPGVHGGFPGGIELVVIVVMMLPMMLLWFGCLSAAGGYLGAYLHTKE
;
A
#
# COMPACT_ATOMS: atom_id res chain seq x y z
N MET A 1 -26.84 11.74 -2.49
CA MET A 1 -26.17 10.61 -1.81
C MET A 1 -24.81 11.11 -1.33
N ASN A 2 -24.49 10.99 -0.04
CA ASN A 2 -23.27 11.56 0.53
C ASN A 2 -22.07 10.84 -0.13
N PRO A 3 -21.21 11.52 -0.92
CA PRO A 3 -20.03 10.89 -1.51
C PRO A 3 -19.28 10.21 -0.37
N GLY A 4 -19.18 8.88 -0.44
CA GLY A 4 -18.57 8.07 0.61
C GLY A 4 -17.24 8.72 0.99
N ASN A 5 -17.08 9.04 2.27
CA ASN A 5 -15.94 9.77 2.78
C ASN A 5 -14.66 9.19 2.17
N THR A 6 -13.88 10.01 1.44
CA THR A 6 -12.66 9.57 0.74
C THR A 6 -11.75 8.72 1.63
N TRP A 7 -11.71 9.04 2.93
CA TRP A 7 -10.98 8.27 3.93
C TRP A 7 -11.54 6.86 4.14
N VAL A 8 -12.86 6.70 4.20
CA VAL A 8 -13.52 5.39 4.35
C VAL A 8 -13.28 4.52 3.13
N ASN A 9 -13.43 5.08 1.91
CA ASN A 9 -13.17 4.34 0.68
C ASN A 9 -11.70 3.91 0.56
N ALA A 10 -10.78 4.81 0.92
CA ALA A 10 -9.36 4.49 0.95
C ALA A 10 -9.02 3.43 2.03
N LEU A 11 -9.67 3.47 3.19
CA LEU A 11 -9.51 2.45 4.23
C LEU A 11 -10.02 1.07 3.78
N ILE A 12 -11.17 1.01 3.11
CA ILE A 12 -11.70 -0.25 2.56
C ILE A 12 -10.71 -0.84 1.55
N GLY A 13 -10.22 -0.01 0.61
CA GLY A 13 -9.18 -0.44 -0.33
C GLY A 13 -7.92 -0.93 0.37
N ALA A 14 -7.49 -0.24 1.44
CA ALA A 14 -6.31 -0.63 2.19
C ALA A 14 -6.47 -1.99 2.88
N VAL A 15 -7.65 -2.28 3.45
CA VAL A 15 -7.96 -3.60 4.04
C VAL A 15 -7.84 -4.70 2.99
N ILE A 16 -8.36 -4.48 1.78
CA ILE A 16 -8.22 -5.43 0.66
C ILE A 16 -6.75 -5.60 0.27
N THR A 17 -5.99 -4.50 0.17
CA THR A 17 -4.55 -4.56 -0.13
C THR A 17 -3.78 -5.38 0.90
N ILE A 18 -4.10 -5.21 2.19
CA ILE A 18 -3.47 -5.98 3.28
C ILE A 18 -3.86 -7.46 3.19
N GLY A 19 -5.15 -7.76 3.03
CA GLY A 19 -5.65 -9.13 2.94
C GLY A 19 -5.07 -9.91 1.75
N LEU A 20 -4.83 -9.24 0.62
CA LEU A 20 -4.27 -9.84 -0.59
C LEU A 20 -2.74 -9.65 -0.71
N SER A 21 -2.08 -9.09 0.30
CA SER A 21 -0.65 -8.68 0.23
C SER A 21 0.30 -9.79 -0.25
N PHE A 22 -0.01 -11.05 0.01
CA PHE A 22 0.73 -12.23 -0.47
C PHE A 22 0.82 -12.36 -2.01
N THR A 23 -0.03 -11.65 -2.75
CA THR A 23 -0.07 -11.71 -4.23
C THR A 23 0.93 -10.78 -4.92
N GLY A 24 1.50 -9.80 -4.21
CA GLY A 24 2.38 -8.76 -4.79
C GLY A 24 1.68 -7.67 -5.62
N PHE A 25 0.46 -7.91 -6.10
CA PHE A 25 -0.37 -6.97 -6.87
C PHE A 25 -1.59 -6.45 -6.11
N SER A 26 -1.70 -6.74 -4.83
CA SER A 26 -2.82 -6.31 -3.98
C SER A 26 -3.07 -4.79 -3.92
N PRO A 27 -2.09 -3.89 -4.09
CA PRO A 27 -2.36 -2.46 -4.11
C PRO A 27 -3.23 -2.08 -5.31
N LEU A 28 -3.05 -2.76 -6.46
CA LEU A 28 -3.87 -2.57 -7.66
C LEU A 28 -5.34 -2.91 -7.38
N LEU A 29 -5.60 -4.05 -6.75
CA LEU A 29 -6.96 -4.51 -6.46
C LEU A 29 -7.65 -3.66 -5.39
N GLY A 30 -6.96 -3.38 -4.28
CA GLY A 30 -7.50 -2.52 -3.22
C GLY A 30 -7.72 -1.08 -3.67
N GLY A 31 -6.78 -0.54 -4.46
CA GLY A 31 -6.92 0.76 -5.10
C GLY A 31 -8.10 0.82 -6.05
N GLY A 32 -8.28 -0.23 -6.87
CA GLY A 32 -9.43 -0.37 -7.76
C GLY A 32 -10.76 -0.36 -7.03
N LEU A 33 -10.87 -1.10 -5.93
CA LEU A 33 -12.09 -1.08 -5.13
C LEU A 33 -12.33 0.30 -4.49
N ALA A 34 -11.29 0.94 -3.95
CA ALA A 34 -11.41 2.29 -3.40
C ALA A 34 -11.85 3.32 -4.45
N GLY A 35 -11.33 3.23 -5.67
CA GLY A 35 -11.71 4.09 -6.79
C GLY A 35 -13.14 3.81 -7.31
N TYR A 36 -13.55 2.54 -7.37
CA TYR A 36 -14.90 2.14 -7.75
C TYR A 36 -15.93 2.67 -6.74
N LEU A 37 -15.66 2.51 -5.44
CA LEU A 37 -16.51 3.01 -4.35
C LEU A 37 -16.55 4.54 -4.26
N GLN A 38 -15.49 5.23 -4.72
CA GLN A 38 -15.51 6.69 -4.78
C GLN A 38 -16.57 7.19 -5.77
N ALA A 39 -16.91 6.42 -6.81
CA ALA A 39 -17.99 6.74 -7.75
C ALA A 39 -17.89 8.15 -8.37
N GLU A 40 -16.67 8.65 -8.54
CA GLU A 40 -16.36 9.98 -9.07
C GLU A 40 -15.46 9.87 -10.31
N SER A 41 -14.98 11.02 -10.82
CA SER A 41 -14.07 11.07 -11.96
C SER A 41 -12.85 10.13 -11.80
N PRO A 42 -12.33 9.55 -12.91
CA PRO A 42 -11.14 8.70 -12.87
C PRO A 42 -9.92 9.35 -12.21
N LYS A 43 -9.76 10.68 -12.34
CA LYS A 43 -8.70 11.44 -11.65
C LYS A 43 -8.87 11.41 -10.13
N ARG A 44 -10.11 11.55 -9.65
CA ARG A 44 -10.40 11.41 -8.22
C ARG A 44 -10.16 9.97 -7.75
N GLY A 45 -10.65 8.98 -8.51
CA GLY A 45 -10.41 7.56 -8.23
C GLY A 45 -8.92 7.23 -8.10
N ALA A 46 -8.07 7.77 -8.97
CA ALA A 46 -6.62 7.62 -8.87
C ALA A 46 -6.04 8.20 -7.56
N THR A 47 -6.56 9.36 -7.12
CA THR A 47 -6.14 10.00 -5.88
C THR A 47 -6.55 9.18 -4.65
N VAL A 48 -7.78 8.67 -4.64
CA VAL A 48 -8.29 7.80 -3.55
C VAL A 48 -7.54 6.46 -3.52
N GLY A 49 -7.26 5.90 -4.69
CA GLY A 49 -6.41 4.72 -4.83
C GLY A 49 -5.00 4.94 -4.29
N ALA A 50 -4.34 6.06 -4.64
CA ALA A 50 -3.02 6.39 -4.09
C ALA A 50 -3.04 6.48 -2.55
N LEU A 51 -4.06 7.16 -1.99
CA LEU A 51 -4.28 7.23 -0.54
C LEU A 51 -4.46 5.83 0.08
N SER A 52 -5.27 4.98 -0.54
CA SER A 52 -5.47 3.58 -0.13
C SER A 52 -4.14 2.81 -0.08
N GLY A 53 -3.33 2.92 -1.14
CA GLY A 53 -2.01 2.27 -1.21
C GLY A 53 -1.05 2.74 -0.12
N VAL A 54 -1.01 4.05 0.15
CA VAL A 54 -0.17 4.61 1.23
C VAL A 54 -0.67 4.16 2.61
N ILE A 55 -1.98 4.13 2.84
CA ILE A 55 -2.55 3.65 4.11
C ILE A 55 -2.20 2.17 4.32
N ALA A 56 -2.31 1.34 3.29
CA ALA A 56 -1.94 -0.08 3.37
C ALA A 56 -0.44 -0.31 3.57
N ALA A 57 0.40 0.57 3.02
CA ALA A 57 1.84 0.50 3.17
C ALA A 57 2.28 0.66 4.63
N ILE A 58 1.59 1.46 5.45
CA ILE A 58 1.98 1.71 6.86
C ILE A 58 2.05 0.41 7.69
N PRO A 59 0.97 -0.38 7.86
CA PRO A 59 1.03 -1.59 8.66
C PRO A 59 1.96 -2.65 8.05
N LEU A 60 2.01 -2.77 6.72
CA LEU A 60 2.91 -3.72 6.04
C LEU A 60 4.39 -3.36 6.28
N PHE A 61 4.72 -2.07 6.22
CA PHE A 61 6.05 -1.57 6.54
C PHE A 61 6.41 -1.85 8.00
N MET A 62 5.49 -1.61 8.94
CA MET A 62 5.72 -1.89 10.37
C MET A 62 5.99 -3.37 10.62
N ILE A 63 5.21 -4.27 10.01
CA ILE A 63 5.41 -5.72 10.13
C ILE A 63 6.79 -6.13 9.59
N MET A 64 7.16 -5.58 8.43
CA MET A 64 8.44 -5.87 7.79
C MET A 64 9.64 -5.37 8.61
N VAL A 65 9.58 -4.14 9.14
CA VAL A 65 10.63 -3.58 10.02
C VAL A 65 10.73 -4.39 11.32
N LEU A 66 9.59 -4.75 11.93
CA LEU A 66 9.56 -5.59 13.13
C LEU A 66 10.16 -6.97 12.87
N GLY A 67 9.80 -7.61 11.76
CA GLY A 67 10.35 -8.90 11.36
C GLY A 67 11.86 -8.84 11.17
N PHE A 68 12.36 -7.78 10.52
CA PHE A 68 13.80 -7.59 10.35
C PHE A 68 14.52 -7.35 11.67
N TRP A 69 13.94 -6.53 12.56
CA TRP A 69 14.50 -6.26 13.89
C TRP A 69 14.59 -7.53 14.75
N LEU A 70 13.52 -8.33 14.78
CA LEU A 70 13.50 -9.61 15.49
C LEU A 70 14.54 -10.60 14.93
N PHE A 71 14.73 -10.60 13.61
CA PHE A 71 15.69 -11.48 12.93
C PHE A 71 17.15 -11.11 13.23
N VAL A 72 17.49 -9.82 13.22
CA VAL A 72 18.84 -9.32 13.55
C VAL A 72 19.21 -9.59 15.01
N GLY A 73 18.24 -9.62 15.92
CA GLY A 73 18.46 -9.90 17.34
C GLY A 73 18.80 -11.36 17.68
N VAL A 74 18.77 -12.29 16.72
CA VAL A 74 19.02 -13.72 16.96
C VAL A 74 20.54 -14.02 16.99
N PRO A 75 21.11 -14.47 18.12
CA PRO A 75 22.54 -14.78 18.21
C PRO A 75 22.92 -15.96 17.29
N GLY A 76 23.90 -15.76 16.40
CA GLY A 76 24.41 -16.80 15.50
C GLY A 76 24.12 -16.57 14.01
N VAL A 77 23.33 -15.55 13.67
CA VAL A 77 22.99 -15.17 12.28
C VAL A 77 24.00 -14.16 11.70
N HIS A 78 25.04 -13.81 12.46
CA HIS A 78 25.97 -12.69 12.21
C HIS A 78 26.96 -12.87 11.04
N GLY A 79 26.90 -13.96 10.28
CA GLY A 79 27.84 -14.27 9.19
C GLY A 79 27.62 -13.50 7.89
N GLY A 80 27.21 -12.22 7.95
CA GLY A 80 26.97 -11.37 6.76
C GLY A 80 25.70 -10.51 6.78
N PHE A 81 24.98 -10.45 7.91
CA PHE A 81 23.77 -9.62 8.02
C PHE A 81 24.08 -8.14 8.30
N PRO A 82 23.29 -7.21 7.73
CA PRO A 82 23.35 -5.77 8.03
C PRO A 82 23.30 -5.51 9.55
N GLY A 83 24.28 -4.77 10.07
CA GLY A 83 24.26 -4.27 11.44
C GLY A 83 23.25 -3.13 11.63
N GLY A 84 23.35 -2.42 12.76
CA GLY A 84 22.41 -1.36 13.10
C GLY A 84 22.36 -0.20 12.09
N ILE A 85 23.50 0.20 11.54
CA ILE A 85 23.59 1.31 10.56
C ILE A 85 23.11 0.85 9.19
N GLU A 86 23.52 -0.34 8.76
CA GLU A 86 23.13 -0.91 7.47
C GLU A 86 21.61 -1.15 7.41
N LEU A 87 21.01 -1.56 8.54
CA LEU A 87 19.55 -1.65 8.67
C LEU A 87 18.86 -0.30 8.44
N VAL A 88 19.38 0.77 9.05
CA VAL A 88 18.83 2.12 8.84
C VAL A 88 18.91 2.51 7.37
N VAL A 89 20.04 2.25 6.70
CA VAL A 89 20.20 2.52 5.26
C VAL A 89 19.18 1.74 4.43
N ILE A 90 18.99 0.44 4.71
CA ILE A 90 18.01 -0.40 4.02
C ILE A 90 16.59 0.15 4.20
N VAL A 91 16.21 0.47 5.44
CA VAL A 91 14.87 0.98 5.76
C VAL A 91 14.61 2.32 5.07
N VAL A 92 15.59 3.24 5.11
CA VAL A 92 15.50 4.57 4.48
C VAL A 92 15.41 4.48 2.96
N MET A 93 16.14 3.55 2.33
CA MET A 93 16.07 3.34 0.87
C MET A 93 14.79 2.60 0.45
N MET A 94 14.35 1.62 1.24
CA MET A 94 13.24 0.75 0.87
C MET A 94 11.87 1.40 1.10
N LEU A 95 11.72 2.23 2.14
CA LEU A 95 10.47 2.94 2.41
C LEU A 95 9.95 3.75 1.20
N PRO A 96 10.73 4.66 0.57
CA PRO A 96 10.26 5.41 -0.59
C PRO A 96 9.94 4.51 -1.78
N MET A 97 10.75 3.46 -2.03
CA MET A 97 10.44 2.47 -3.08
C MET A 97 9.11 1.76 -2.81
N MET A 98 8.84 1.39 -1.57
CA MET A 98 7.60 0.73 -1.18
C MET A 98 6.40 1.66 -1.33
N LEU A 99 6.53 2.93 -0.89
CA LEU A 99 5.49 3.94 -1.05
C LEU A 99 5.21 4.24 -2.52
N LEU A 100 6.25 4.31 -3.36
CA LEU A 100 6.10 4.47 -4.81
C LEU A 100 5.41 3.24 -5.42
N TRP A 101 5.83 2.03 -5.07
CA TRP A 101 5.23 0.80 -5.58
C TRP A 101 3.75 0.70 -5.22
N PHE A 102 3.42 0.82 -3.94
CA PHE A 102 2.05 0.74 -3.44
C PHE A 102 1.20 1.90 -3.93
N GLY A 103 1.72 3.12 -3.86
CA GLY A 103 1.03 4.33 -4.30
C GLY A 103 0.72 4.30 -5.80
N CYS A 104 1.69 3.96 -6.65
CA CYS A 104 1.50 3.93 -8.10
C CYS A 104 0.56 2.81 -8.55
N LEU A 105 0.75 1.56 -8.05
CA LEU A 105 -0.17 0.47 -8.38
C LEU A 105 -1.59 0.79 -7.92
N SER A 106 -1.73 1.31 -6.69
CA SER A 106 -3.04 1.60 -6.13
C SER A 106 -3.72 2.79 -6.80
N ALA A 107 -2.96 3.80 -7.23
CA ALA A 107 -3.47 4.87 -8.09
C ALA A 107 -3.95 4.35 -9.45
N ALA A 108 -3.16 3.48 -10.09
CA ALA A 108 -3.55 2.85 -11.36
C ALA A 108 -4.83 2.03 -11.21
N GLY A 109 -4.91 1.23 -10.13
CA GLY A 109 -6.12 0.51 -9.76
C GLY A 109 -7.31 1.45 -9.58
N GLY A 110 -7.16 2.48 -8.76
CA GLY A 110 -8.23 3.43 -8.45
C GLY A 110 -8.72 4.21 -9.67
N TYR A 111 -7.83 4.54 -10.60
CA TYR A 111 -8.22 5.10 -11.89
C TYR A 111 -9.12 4.14 -12.68
N LEU A 112 -8.71 2.86 -12.79
CA LEU A 112 -9.48 1.84 -13.50
C LEU A 112 -10.83 1.57 -12.84
N GLY A 113 -10.88 1.48 -11.52
CA GLY A 113 -12.11 1.25 -10.76
C GLY A 113 -13.12 2.38 -10.95
N ALA A 114 -12.68 3.65 -10.84
CA ALA A 114 -13.55 4.79 -11.09
C ALA A 114 -13.99 4.89 -12.56
N TYR A 115 -13.12 4.53 -13.50
CA TYR A 115 -13.46 4.49 -14.93
C TYR A 115 -14.55 3.45 -15.24
N LEU A 116 -14.49 2.27 -14.61
CA LEU A 116 -15.52 1.24 -14.73
C LEU A 116 -16.86 1.72 -14.17
N HIS A 117 -16.85 2.32 -12.98
CA HIS A 117 -18.07 2.87 -12.39
C HIS A 117 -18.68 3.99 -13.25
N THR A 118 -17.87 4.83 -13.90
CA THR A 118 -18.39 5.93 -14.73
C THR A 118 -19.02 5.45 -16.04
N LYS A 119 -18.76 4.20 -16.45
CA LYS A 119 -19.31 3.60 -17.68
C LYS A 119 -20.62 2.85 -17.47
N GLU A 120 -20.96 2.53 -16.23
CA GLU A 120 -22.24 1.92 -15.85
C GLU A 120 -23.28 2.99 -15.52
#